data_AF-A0A2H0TIY7-F1
#
_entry.id   AF-A0A2H0TIY7-F1
#
_cell.length_a   1.000
_cell.length_b   1.000
_cell.length_c   1.000
_cell.angle_alpha   90.00
_cell.angle_beta   90.00
_cell.angle_gamma   90.00
#
_symmetry.space_group_name_H-M   'P 1'
#
loop_
_entity.id
_entity.type
_entity.pdbx_description
1 polymer ?
#
loop_
_entity_poly.entity_id
_entity_poly.type
_entity_poly.pdbx_seq_one_letter_code
_entity_poly.pdbx_strand_id
1 'polypeptide(L)' 'MAVIKKKIWPKYFEQVKTGKKKFELRLADFNLKKGDVLVLKEWDPKKKEYTGRKIKKKVKYLLK' A
#
# COMPACT_ATOMS: atom_id res chain seq x y z
N MET A 1 7.90 15.62 2.09
CA MET A 1 7.39 14.35 1.53
C MET A 1 7.65 13.25 2.53
N ALA A 2 6.60 12.64 3.08
CA ALA A 2 6.73 11.48 3.95
C ALA A 2 6.69 10.18 3.13
N VAL A 3 7.45 9.17 3.57
CA VAL A 3 7.42 7.82 3.01
C VAL A 3 6.82 6.89 4.04
N ILE A 4 5.61 6.42 3.78
CA ILE A 4 4.86 5.55 4.70
C ILE A 4 4.93 4.12 4.20
N LYS A 5 5.34 3.21 5.08
CA LYS A 5 5.47 1.78 4.75
C LYS A 5 4.31 1.03 5.40
N LYS A 6 3.52 0.30 4.61
CA LYS A 6 2.42 -0.53 5.11
C LYS A 6 2.49 -1.93 4.49
N LYS A 7 1.95 -2.91 5.21
CA LYS A 7 1.80 -4.28 4.70
C LYS A 7 0.59 -4.36 3.78
N ILE A 8 0.67 -5.22 2.77
CA ILE A 8 -0.44 -5.58 1.88
C ILE A 8 -0.42 -7.09 1.66
N TRP A 9 -1.58 -7.72 1.56
CA TRP A 9 -1.67 -9.15 1.25
C TRP A 9 -1.44 -9.42 -0.24
N PRO A 10 -1.00 -10.64 -0.62
CA PRO A 10 -0.64 -10.95 -2.01
C PRO A 10 -1.83 -10.75 -2.97
N LYS A 11 -3.04 -11.13 -2.52
CA LYS A 11 -4.29 -10.92 -3.28
C LYS A 11 -4.50 -9.46 -3.68
N TYR A 12 -4.24 -8.52 -2.78
CA TYR A 12 -4.38 -7.09 -3.06
C TYR A 12 -3.15 -6.51 -3.74
N PHE A 13 -1.96 -7.02 -3.45
CA PHE A 13 -0.72 -6.62 -4.09
C PHE A 13 -0.83 -6.79 -5.61
N GLU A 14 -1.29 -7.94 -6.08
CA GLU A 14 -1.50 -8.18 -7.52
C GLU A 14 -2.59 -7.27 -8.11
N GLN A 15 -3.67 -6.97 -7.38
CA GLN A 15 -4.68 -6.01 -7.85
C GLN A 15 -4.16 -4.57 -7.98
N VAL A 16 -3.29 -4.15 -7.06
CA VAL A 16 -2.62 -2.83 -7.12
C VAL A 16 -1.57 -2.81 -8.23
N LYS A 17 -0.84 -3.92 -8.42
CA LYS A 17 0.17 -4.09 -9.48
C LYS A 17 -0.46 -4.04 -10.88
N THR A 18 -1.56 -4.77 -11.08
CA THR A 18 -2.31 -4.81 -12.34
C THR A 18 -3.13 -3.53 -12.59
N GLY A 19 -3.20 -2.62 -11.62
CA GLY A 19 -3.96 -1.37 -11.74
C GLY A 19 -5.48 -1.54 -11.65
N LYS A 20 -5.97 -2.76 -11.44
CA LYS A 20 -7.40 -3.05 -11.19
C LYS A 20 -7.89 -2.36 -9.92
N LYS A 21 -7.04 -2.29 -8.89
CA LYS A 21 -7.36 -1.60 -7.63
C LYS A 21 -6.65 -0.25 -7.57
N LYS A 22 -7.45 0.81 -7.71
CA LYS A 22 -6.99 2.22 -7.70
C LYS A 22 -7.14 2.90 -6.33
N PHE A 23 -7.95 2.34 -5.44
CA PHE A 23 -8.23 2.89 -4.11
C PHE A 23 -7.85 1.88 -3.01
N GLU A 24 -7.20 2.40 -1.98
CA GLU A 24 -6.87 1.66 -0.76
C GLU A 24 -7.64 2.30 0.40
N LEU A 25 -8.61 1.57 0.95
CA LEU A 25 -9.31 1.97 2.15
C LEU A 25 -8.51 1.45 3.36
N ARG A 26 -8.17 2.33 4.29
CA ARG A 26 -7.50 2.00 5.54
C ARG A 26 -8.10 2.86 6.64
N LEU A 27 -7.99 2.39 7.87
CA LEU A 27 -8.26 3.24 9.04
C LEU A 27 -7.37 4.48 8.95
N ALA A 28 -7.87 5.61 9.43
CA ALA A 28 -7.13 6.87 9.46
C ALA A 28 -6.11 6.90 10.61
N ASP A 29 -5.48 5.74 10.91
CA ASP A 29 -4.50 5.57 11.98
C ASP A 29 -3.14 6.21 11.66
N PHE A 30 -2.99 6.86 10.51
CA PHE A 30 -1.74 7.44 10.06
C PHE A 30 -1.95 8.70 9.22
N ASN A 31 -1.07 9.68 9.43
CA ASN A 31 -1.11 10.95 8.69
C ASN A 31 -0.53 10.76 7.28
N LEU A 32 -1.42 10.77 6.28
CA LEU A 32 -1.07 10.87 4.86
C LEU A 32 -1.45 12.26 4.32
N LYS A 33 -0.60 12.83 3.46
CA LYS A 33 -0.91 14.03 2.69
C LYS A 33 -0.77 13.77 1.19
N LYS A 34 -1.47 14.58 0.39
CA LYS A 34 -1.31 14.56 -1.07
C LYS A 34 0.16 14.85 -1.41
N GLY A 35 0.76 14.01 -2.25
CA GLY A 35 2.18 14.10 -2.61
C GLY A 35 3.10 13.18 -1.83
N ASP A 36 2.65 12.57 -0.73
CA ASP A 36 3.43 11.55 0.00
C ASP A 36 3.55 10.24 -0.79
N VAL A 37 4.47 9.37 -0.36
CA VAL A 37 4.73 8.08 -0.98
C VAL A 37 4.28 6.95 -0.05
N LEU A 38 3.33 6.16 -0.52
CA LEU A 38 2.91 4.92 0.14
C LEU A 38 3.70 3.74 -0.44
N VAL A 39 4.39 3.02 0.44
CA VAL A 39 5.16 1.81 0.12
C VAL A 39 4.43 0.61 0.68
N LEU A 40 3.85 -0.18 -0.21
CA LEU A 40 3.13 -1.40 0.10
C LEU A 40 4.09 -2.57 -0.01
N LYS A 41 4.38 -3.22 1.11
CA LYS A 41 5.20 -4.44 1.17
C LYS A 41 4.29 -5.65 1.20
N GLU A 42 4.48 -6.56 0.26
CA GLU A 42 3.74 -7.82 0.22
C GLU A 42 4.11 -8.68 1.44
N TRP A 43 3.09 -9.06 2.19
CA TRP A 43 3.19 -9.93 3.36
C TRP A 43 2.38 -11.19 3.10
N ASP A 44 3.03 -12.35 3.10
CA ASP A 44 2.36 -13.64 2.96
C ASP A 44 1.85 -14.10 4.34
N PRO A 45 0.53 -14.11 4.58
CA PRO A 45 -0.01 -14.56 5.85
C PRO A 45 0.16 -16.07 6.09
N LYS A 46 0.35 -16.90 5.04
CA LYS A 46 0.56 -18.34 5.17
C LYS A 46 1.95 -18.65 5.70
N LYS A 47 2.96 -17.99 5.12
CA LYS A 47 4.36 -18.12 5.53
C LYS A 47 4.75 -17.20 6.69
N LYS A 48 3.89 -16.22 7.02
CA LYS A 48 4.14 -15.16 8.01
C LYS A 48 5.44 -14.40 7.74
N GLU A 49 5.76 -14.20 6.47
CA GLU A 49 7.00 -13.54 6.02
C GLU A 49 6.71 -12.48 4.95
N TYR A 50 7.67 -11.58 4.74
CA TYR A 50 7.65 -10.70 3.59
C TYR A 50 8.22 -11.43 2.39
N THR A 51 7.53 -11.39 1.25
CA THR A 51 8.00 -12.01 0.00
C THR A 51 9.13 -11.23 -0.67
N GLY A 52 9.53 -10.07 -0.11
CA GLY A 52 10.47 -9.13 -0.69
C GLY A 52 9.86 -8.18 -1.73
N ARG A 53 8.66 -8.48 -2.23
CA ARG A 53 7.98 -7.62 -3.21
C ARG A 53 7.45 -6.35 -2.55
N LYS A 54 7.61 -5.22 -3.24
CA LYS A 54 7.14 -3.92 -2.78
C LYS A 54 6.63 -3.08 -3.95
N ILE A 55 5.58 -2.32 -3.71
CA ILE A 55 5.03 -1.34 -4.65
C ILE A 55 5.11 0.03 -3.98
N LYS A 56 5.63 1.01 -4.72
CA LYS A 56 5.60 2.42 -4.32
C LYS A 56 4.52 3.13 -5.12
N LYS A 57 3.64 3.87 -4.44
CA LYS A 57 2.62 4.71 -5.06
C LYS A 57 2.69 6.11 -4.47
N LYS A 58 2.60 7.12 -5.32
CA LYS A 58 2.44 8.51 -4.89
C LYS A 58 0.96 8.76 -4.61
N VAL A 59 0.65 9.33 -3.46
CA VAL A 59 -0.72 9.66 -3.08
C VAL A 59 -1.18 10.87 -3.90
N LYS A 60 -2.09 10.61 -4.86
CA LYS A 60 -2.68 11.65 -5.71
C LYS A 60 -3.93 12.26 -5.09
N TYR A 61 -4.72 11.45 -4.40
CA TYR A 61 -6.01 11.81 -3.83
C TYR A 61 -6.15 11.15 -2.46
N LEU A 62 -6.69 11.91 -1.51
CA LEU A 62 -6.99 11.45 -0.16
C LEU A 62 -8.46 11.77 0.10
N LEU A 63 -9.26 10.75 0.36
CA LEU A 63 -10.64 10.90 0.83
C LEU A 63 -10.58 10.84 2.36
N LYS A 64 -11.15 11.83 3.04
CA LYS A 64 -11.27 11.91 4.51
C LYS A 64 -12.72 11.87 4.91
#